data_AF-A0AAU8HXA9-F1
#
_entry.id   AF-A0AAU8HXA9-F1
#
_cell.length_a   1.000
_cell.length_b   1.000
_cell.length_c   1.000
_cell.angle_alpha   90.00
_cell.angle_beta   90.00
_cell.angle_gamma   90.00
#
_symmetry.space_group_name_H-M   'P 1'
#
loop_
_entity.id
_entity.type
_entity.pdbx_description
1 polymer ?
#
loop_
_entity_poly.entity_id
_entity_poly.type
_entity_poly.pdbx_seq_one_letter_code
_entity_poly.pdbx_strand_id
1 'polypeptide(L)'
;MDRIIDVVCEKVDISKKELAQKTKQQSYVDARKAIILLSTRYSTVTNIEISNRLGISSPVISNVKRGKGDVSDSVKKLMREVSQQIAKEY
;
A
#
# COMPACT_ATOMS: atom_id res chain seq x y z
N MET A 1 1.48 10.71 -1.40
CA MET A 1 1.14 9.39 -1.96
C MET A 1 2.32 8.76 -2.71
N ASP A 2 2.94 9.45 -3.67
CA ASP A 2 4.06 8.88 -4.45
C ASP A 2 5.20 8.37 -3.58
N ARG A 3 5.61 9.15 -2.57
CA ARG A 3 6.63 8.72 -1.59
C ARG A 3 6.27 7.42 -0.86
N ILE A 4 4.99 7.22 -0.50
CA ILE A 4 4.54 5.99 0.17
C ILE A 4 4.70 4.80 -0.78
N ILE A 5 4.34 4.98 -2.05
CA ILE A 5 4.49 3.94 -3.08
C ILE A 5 5.97 3.63 -3.28
N ASP A 6 6.83 4.65 -3.41
CA ASP A 6 8.27 4.48 -3.60
C ASP A 6 8.90 3.68 -2.47
N VAL A 7 8.70 4.10 -1.22
CA VAL A 7 9.32 3.45 -0.06
C VAL A 7 8.79 2.02 0.11
N VAL A 8 7.51 1.77 -0.15
CA VAL A 8 6.96 0.40 -0.09
C VAL A 8 7.55 -0.46 -1.21
N CYS A 9 7.63 0.05 -2.44
CA CYS A 9 8.23 -0.66 -3.58
C CYS A 9 9.69 -1.02 -3.32
N GLU A 10 10.48 -0.07 -2.79
CA GLU A 10 11.88 -0.29 -2.41
C GLU A 10 12.02 -1.37 -1.32
N LYS A 11 11.16 -1.33 -0.31
CA LYS A 11 11.18 -2.28 0.82
C LYS A 11 10.81 -3.71 0.43
N VAL A 12 9.92 -3.88 -0.55
CA VAL A 12 9.43 -5.19 -0.98
C VAL A 12 10.17 -5.70 -2.23
N ASP A 13 11.08 -4.89 -2.78
CA ASP A 13 11.80 -5.15 -4.04
C ASP A 13 10.83 -5.43 -5.21
N ILE A 14 9.85 -4.53 -5.38
CA ILE A 14 8.83 -4.61 -6.43
C ILE A 14 8.76 -3.28 -7.16
N SER A 15 8.77 -3.31 -8.49
CA SER A 15 8.58 -2.10 -9.29
C SER A 15 7.12 -1.60 -9.26
N LYS A 16 6.91 -0.29 -9.49
CA LYS A 16 5.55 0.27 -9.61
C LYS A 16 4.71 -0.41 -10.71
N LYS A 17 5.36 -0.86 -11.79
CA LYS A 17 4.70 -1.58 -12.89
C LYS A 17 4.19 -2.94 -12.43
N GLU A 18 5.02 -3.68 -11.69
CA GLU A 18 4.68 -4.96 -11.08
C GLU A 18 3.58 -4.83 -10.04
N LEU A 19 3.58 -3.75 -9.26
CA LEU A 19 2.54 -3.43 -8.30
C LEU A 19 1.15 -3.31 -8.96
N ALA A 20 1.07 -2.84 -10.20
CA ALA A 20 -0.19 -2.74 -10.96
C ALA A 20 -0.65 -4.07 -11.58
N GLN A 21 0.18 -5.11 -11.62
CA GLN A 21 -0.17 -6.39 -12.23
C GLN A 21 -1.18 -7.16 -11.37
N LYS A 22 -2.15 -7.86 -11.97
CA LYS A 22 -3.12 -8.68 -11.21
C LYS A 22 -2.54 -10.02 -10.74
N THR A 23 -1.42 -9.99 -10.02
CA THR A 23 -0.83 -11.17 -9.37
C THR A 23 -1.43 -11.38 -7.97
N LYS A 24 -1.56 -12.66 -7.59
CA LYS A 24 -1.99 -13.13 -6.27
C LYS A 24 -0.81 -13.44 -5.34
N GLN A 25 0.43 -13.22 -5.79
CA GLN A 25 1.60 -13.45 -4.96
C GLN A 25 1.53 -12.58 -3.68
N GLN A 26 1.78 -13.20 -2.53
CA GLN A 26 1.49 -12.57 -1.24
C GLN A 26 2.26 -11.27 -1.02
N SER A 27 3.52 -11.18 -1.47
CA SER A 27 4.33 -9.95 -1.37
C SER A 27 3.68 -8.76 -2.07
N TYR A 28 3.07 -8.97 -3.23
CA TYR A 28 2.37 -7.95 -4.00
C TYR A 28 1.05 -7.55 -3.35
N VAL A 29 0.30 -8.54 -2.86
CA VAL A 29 -0.95 -8.31 -2.13
C VAL A 29 -0.66 -7.48 -0.86
N ASP A 30 0.39 -7.84 -0.13
CA ASP A 30 0.80 -7.17 1.10
C ASP A 30 1.31 -5.76 0.82
N ALA A 31 2.10 -5.56 -0.23
CA ALA A 31 2.53 -4.23 -0.67
C ALA A 31 1.33 -3.32 -0.99
N ARG A 32 0.36 -3.82 -1.77
CA ARG A 32 -0.88 -3.06 -2.08
C ARG A 32 -1.68 -2.71 -0.84
N LYS A 33 -1.87 -3.67 0.07
CA LYS A 33 -2.57 -3.46 1.34
C LYS A 33 -1.86 -2.40 2.19
N ALA A 34 -0.54 -2.51 2.33
CA ALA A 34 0.27 -1.55 3.08
C ALA A 34 0.12 -0.14 2.51
N ILE A 35 0.21 0.03 1.18
CA ILE A 35 0.04 1.33 0.53
C ILE A 35 -1.37 1.89 0.76
N ILE A 36 -2.42 1.08 0.62
CA ILE A 36 -3.81 1.50 0.86
C ILE A 36 -3.98 2.00 2.31
N LEU A 37 -3.46 1.25 3.28
CA LEU A 37 -3.59 1.60 4.69
C LEU A 37 -2.75 2.82 5.08
N LEU A 38 -1.49 2.89 4.61
CA LEU A 38 -0.62 4.05 4.82
C LEU A 38 -1.16 5.30 4.15
N SER A 39 -1.72 5.18 2.94
CA SER A 39 -2.33 6.31 2.23
C SER A 39 -3.54 6.86 2.97
N THR A 40 -4.28 6.01 3.68
CA THR A 40 -5.40 6.47 4.54
C THR A 40 -4.91 7.21 5.78
N ARG A 41 -3.70 6.87 6.27
CA ARG A 41 -3.13 7.44 7.49
C ARG A 41 -2.33 8.73 7.26
N TYR A 42 -1.62 8.82 6.14
CA TYR A 42 -0.65 9.88 5.86
C TYR A 42 -1.01 10.74 4.64
N SER A 43 -2.17 10.51 4.01
CA SER A 43 -2.56 11.24 2.81
C SER A 43 -4.08 11.44 2.76
N THR A 44 -4.53 12.53 2.16
CA THR A 44 -5.96 12.84 1.95
C THR A 44 -6.49 12.28 0.61
N VAL A 45 -5.90 11.19 0.11
CA VAL A 45 -6.25 10.64 -1.20
C VAL A 45 -7.58 9.88 -1.18
N THR A 46 -8.39 10.10 -2.23
CA THR A 46 -9.67 9.41 -2.41
C THR A 46 -9.45 7.97 -2.86
N ASN A 47 -10.47 7.11 -2.72
CA ASN A 47 -10.40 5.73 -3.22
C ASN A 47 -10.21 5.68 -4.75
N ILE A 48 -10.74 6.67 -5.47
CA ILE A 48 -10.59 6.79 -6.93
C ILE A 48 -9.13 7.08 -7.27
N GLU A 49 -8.49 8.00 -6.54
CA GLU A 49 -7.07 8.31 -6.73
C GLU A 49 -6.17 7.10 -6.46
N ILE A 50 -6.43 6.37 -5.36
CA ILE A 50 -5.71 5.13 -5.04
C ILE A 50 -5.93 4.07 -6.13
N SER A 51 -7.17 3.94 -6.63
CA SER A 51 -7.54 3.01 -7.70
C SER A 51 -6.73 3.28 -8.97
N ASN A 52 -6.66 4.54 -9.39
CA ASN A 52 -5.95 4.95 -10.59
C ASN A 52 -4.43 4.71 -10.47
N ARG A 53 -3.84 4.99 -9.30
CA ARG A 53 -2.39 4.82 -9.10
C ARG A 53 -1.96 3.37 -8.96
N LEU A 54 -2.79 2.52 -8.36
CA LEU A 54 -2.44 1.12 -8.10
C LEU A 54 -3.03 0.14 -9.12
N GLY A 55 -3.94 0.58 -10.00
CA GLY A 55 -4.67 -0.30 -10.91
C GLY A 55 -5.61 -1.28 -10.17
N ILE A 56 -6.04 -0.93 -8.95
CA ILE A 56 -6.87 -1.79 -8.09
C ILE A 56 -8.28 -1.22 -8.05
N SER A 57 -9.31 -2.07 -8.12
CA SER A 57 -10.69 -1.59 -8.06
C SER A 57 -11.04 -0.95 -6.71
N SER A 58 -11.82 0.13 -6.75
CA SER A 58 -12.34 0.84 -5.57
C SER A 58 -13.01 -0.05 -4.50
N PRO A 59 -13.76 -1.11 -4.85
CA PRO A 59 -14.31 -2.04 -3.86
C PRO A 59 -13.23 -2.77 -3.05
N VAL A 60 -12.12 -3.19 -3.68
CA VAL A 60 -11.01 -3.86 -2.99
C VAL A 60 -10.33 -2.90 -2.01
N ILE A 61 -10.09 -1.66 -2.45
CA ILE A 61 -9.55 -0.60 -1.60
C ILE A 61 -10.46 -0.36 -0.39
N SER A 62 -11.77 -0.30 -0.62
CA SER A 62 -12.76 -0.10 0.44
C SER A 62 -12.80 -1.26 1.44
N ASN A 63 -12.67 -2.51 0.96
CA ASN A 63 -12.59 -3.69 1.83
C ASN A 63 -11.33 -3.67 2.70
N VAL A 64 -10.18 -3.38 2.10
CA VAL A 64 -8.91 -3.26 2.84
C VAL A 64 -9.00 -2.16 3.91
N LYS A 65 -9.53 -0.98 3.58
CA LYS A 65 -9.72 0.11 4.55
C LYS A 65 -10.65 -0.26 5.70
N ARG A 66 -11.68 -1.06 5.44
CA ARG A 66 -12.64 -1.54 6.45
C ARG A 66 -12.10 -2.69 7.30
N GLY A 67 -10.84 -3.10 7.11
CA GLY A 67 -10.27 -4.27 7.80
C GLY A 67 -10.87 -5.60 7.32
N LYS A 68 -11.62 -5.59 6.21
CA LYS A 68 -12.13 -6.82 5.58
C LYS A 68 -11.01 -7.42 4.74
N GLY A 69 -10.24 -8.28 5.37
CA GLY A 69 -9.12 -9.01 4.81
C GLY A 69 -7.96 -9.00 5.79
N ASP A 70 -7.49 -10.19 6.17
CA ASP A 70 -6.41 -10.32 7.15
C ASP A 70 -5.23 -9.41 6.80
N VAL A 71 -4.89 -8.53 7.74
CA VAL A 71 -3.66 -7.75 7.70
C VAL A 71 -2.60 -8.63 8.32
N SER A 72 -1.81 -9.29 7.48
CA SER A 72 -0.71 -10.14 7.91
C SER A 72 0.28 -9.34 8.76
N ASP A 73 1.01 -10.03 9.64
CA ASP A 73 2.06 -9.36 10.43
C ASP A 73 3.16 -8.78 9.53
N SER A 74 3.35 -9.35 8.34
CA SER A 74 4.20 -8.79 7.27
C SER A 74 3.74 -7.39 6.85
N VAL A 75 2.43 -7.19 6.62
CA VAL A 75 1.88 -5.86 6.30
C VAL A 75 2.08 -4.90 7.47
N LYS A 76 1.81 -5.32 8.72
CA LYS A 76 2.00 -4.46 9.90
C LYS A 76 3.46 -4.04 10.06
N LYS A 77 4.40 -4.98 9.88
CA LYS A 77 5.84 -4.73 9.94
C LYS A 77 6.24 -3.73 8.86
N LEU A 78 5.85 -3.98 7.61
CA LEU A 78 6.12 -3.08 6.49
C LEU A 78 5.58 -1.67 6.74
N MET A 79 4.34 -1.56 7.23
CA MET A 79 3.75 -0.27 7.58
C MET A 79 4.54 0.46 8.67
N ARG A 80 5.02 -0.24 9.70
CA ARG A 80 5.86 0.36 10.76
C ARG A 80 7.18 0.88 10.21
N GLU A 81 7.89 0.09 9.40
CA GLU A 81 9.15 0.50 8.80
C GLU A 81 8.99 1.71 7.89
N VAL A 82 7.98 1.70 7.01
CA VAL A 82 7.69 2.81 6.10
C VAL A 82 7.29 4.06 6.90
N SER A 83 6.48 3.91 7.95
CA SER A 83 6.08 5.04 8.80
C SER A 83 7.29 5.67 9.50
N GLN A 84 8.24 4.85 9.99
CA GLN A 84 9.46 5.34 10.63
C GLN A 84 10.37 6.07 9.65
N GLN A 85 10.48 5.56 8.42
CA GLN A 85 11.29 6.20 7.38
C GLN A 85 10.70 7.55 6.95
N ILE A 86 9.38 7.62 6.75
CA ILE A 86 8.69 8.87 6.44
C ILE A 86 8.81 9.87 7.60
N ALA A 87 8.76 9.40 8.85
CA ALA A 87 8.87 10.27 10.03
C ALA A 87 10.29 10.79 10.33
N LYS A 88 11.35 10.13 9.82
CA LYS A 88 12.74 10.58 10.00
C LYS A 88 13.15 11.70 9.05
N GLU A 89 12.36 11.95 8.01
CA GLU A 89 12.64 12.96 6.98
C GLU A 89 11.91 14.30 7.24
N TYR A 90 11.22 14.44 8.37
CA TYR A 90 10.55 15.66 8.86
C TYR A 90 11.04 16.02 10.26
#